data_AF-A0A7H0GMY3-F1
#
_entry.id   AF-A0A7H0GMY3-F1
#
_cell.length_a   1.000
_cell.length_b   1.000
_cell.length_c   1.000
_cell.angle_alpha   90.00
_cell.angle_beta   90.00
_cell.angle_gamma   90.00
#
_symmetry.space_group_name_H-M   'P 1'
#
loop_
_entity.id
_entity.type
_entity.pdbx_description
1 polymer ?
#
loop_
_entity_poly.entity_id
_entity_poly.type
_entity_poly.pdbx_seq_one_letter_code
_entity_poly.pdbx_strand_id
1 'polypeptide(L)'
;MQVVCYFGKAARQGKVALPPDSLLTASEEFARRNELTGLLAISDGYFLHVLEGSDTAVQSLVGRIAAFWIRNRPRSSLNGRSPSAATGSGAW
;
A
#
# COMPACT_ATOMS: atom_id res chain seq x y z
N MET A 1 -2.67 16.24 -6.45
CA MET A 1 -1.61 15.46 -5.79
C MET A 1 -2.21 14.83 -4.54
N GLN A 2 -1.94 13.56 -4.30
CA GLN A 2 -2.54 12.78 -3.21
C GLN A 2 -1.47 11.92 -2.55
N VAL A 3 -1.57 11.80 -1.22
CA VAL A 3 -0.78 10.86 -0.43
C VAL A 3 -1.70 9.74 0.04
N VAL A 4 -1.32 8.50 -0.23
CA VAL A 4 -2.02 7.31 0.28
C VAL A 4 -1.07 6.55 1.19
N CYS A 5 -1.55 6.27 2.40
CA CYS A 5 -0.88 5.41 3.36
C CYS A 5 -1.80 4.22 3.64
N TYR A 6 -1.30 3.00 3.40
CA TYR A 6 -2.02 1.78 3.71
C TYR A 6 -1.09 0.74 4.30
N PHE A 7 -1.64 -0.08 5.19
CA PHE A 7 -0.89 -1.11 5.90
C PHE A 7 -1.68 -2.41 5.90
N GLY A 8 -0.99 -3.51 6.17
CA GLY A 8 -1.65 -4.80 6.25
C GLY A 8 -0.72 -5.90 6.68
N LYS A 9 -1.28 -7.09 6.84
CA LYS A 9 -0.52 -8.29 7.16
C LYS A 9 0.30 -8.73 5.94
N ALA A 10 1.61 -8.79 6.11
CA ALA A 10 2.62 -9.35 5.22
C ALA A 10 3.01 -10.78 5.63
N ALA A 11 2.04 -11.60 6.06
CA ALA A 11 2.32 -12.94 6.57
C ALA A 11 1.66 -14.02 5.72
N ARG A 12 2.43 -15.06 5.42
CA ARG A 12 1.99 -16.29 4.76
C ARG A 12 2.39 -17.47 5.64
N GLN A 13 1.41 -18.26 6.09
CA GLN A 13 1.64 -19.47 6.90
C GLN A 13 2.58 -19.24 8.11
N GLY A 14 2.45 -18.08 8.78
CA GLY A 14 3.28 -17.74 9.93
C GLY A 14 4.68 -17.20 9.61
N LYS A 15 5.05 -17.06 8.33
CA LYS A 15 6.31 -16.41 7.90
C LYS A 15 6.02 -15.08 7.22
N VAL A 16 6.96 -14.13 7.35
CA VAL A 16 6.91 -12.86 6.61
C VAL A 16 7.02 -13.16 5.12
N ALA A 17 6.07 -12.68 4.34
CA ALA A 17 6.11 -12.71 2.88
C ALA A 17 6.77 -11.42 2.40
N LEU A 18 7.91 -11.55 1.76
CA LEU A 18 8.58 -10.42 1.12
C LEU A 18 8.15 -10.37 -0.37
N PRO A 19 7.83 -9.17 -0.90
CA PRO A 19 7.71 -8.98 -2.34
C PRO A 19 8.96 -9.49 -3.05
N PRO A 20 8.83 -10.22 -4.17
CA PRO A 20 10.00 -10.60 -4.95
C PRO A 20 10.64 -9.36 -5.58
N ASP A 21 11.96 -9.40 -5.80
CA ASP A 21 12.71 -8.28 -6.39
C ASP A 21 12.12 -7.82 -7.72
N SER A 22 11.63 -8.77 -8.54
CA SER A 22 10.98 -8.45 -9.81
C SER A 22 9.73 -7.58 -9.66
N LEU A 23 8.97 -7.72 -8.56
CA LEU A 23 7.83 -6.87 -8.26
C LEU A 23 8.28 -5.49 -7.79
N LEU A 24 9.35 -5.42 -7.00
CA LEU A 24 9.92 -4.16 -6.51
C LEU A 24 10.49 -3.34 -7.68
N THR A 25 11.36 -3.93 -8.49
CA THR A 25 11.95 -3.27 -9.67
C THR A 25 10.87 -2.77 -10.63
N ALA A 26 9.84 -3.58 -10.90
CA ALA A 26 8.78 -3.16 -11.81
C ALA A 26 7.82 -2.12 -11.21
N SER A 27 7.76 -2.04 -9.87
CA SER A 27 7.02 -0.99 -9.14
C SER A 27 7.82 0.31 -9.12
N GLU A 28 9.13 0.25 -8.91
CA GLU A 28 10.05 1.40 -8.98
C GLU A 28 10.07 2.00 -10.39
N GLU A 29 10.15 1.14 -11.42
CA GLU A 29 10.08 1.60 -12.81
C GLU A 29 8.74 2.28 -13.12
N PHE A 30 7.63 1.69 -12.66
CA PHE A 30 6.31 2.31 -12.80
C PHE A 30 6.25 3.66 -12.08
N ALA A 31 6.76 3.74 -10.85
CA ALA A 31 6.75 4.95 -10.05
C ALA A 31 7.52 6.07 -10.74
N ARG A 32 8.74 5.78 -11.22
CA ARG A 32 9.59 6.73 -11.96
C ARG A 32 8.93 7.25 -13.24
N ARG A 33 8.23 6.40 -13.99
CA ARG A 33 7.54 6.80 -15.23
C ARG A 33 6.31 7.69 -14.98
N ASN A 34 5.74 7.65 -13.78
CA ASN A 34 4.50 8.35 -13.43
C ASN A 34 4.72 9.41 -12.33
N GLU A 35 5.97 9.79 -12.08
CA GLU A 35 6.34 10.80 -11.07
C GLU A 35 5.77 10.51 -9.67
N LEU A 36 5.71 9.21 -9.31
CA LEU A 36 5.31 8.76 -7.99
C LEU A 36 6.53 8.64 -7.08
N THR A 37 6.36 9.04 -5.83
CA THR A 37 7.31 8.77 -4.74
C THR A 37 6.65 7.89 -3.69
N GLY A 38 7.46 7.19 -2.89
CA GLY A 38 6.90 6.33 -1.86
C GLY A 38 7.93 5.56 -1.04
N LEU A 39 7.41 4.87 -0.02
CA LEU A 39 8.16 4.05 0.92
C LEU A 39 7.36 2.79 1.24
N LEU A 40 7.97 1.63 1.04
CA LEU A 40 7.47 0.34 1.51
C LEU A 40 8.33 -0.16 2.67
N ALA A 41 7.73 -0.29 3.85
CA ALA A 41 8.36 -0.88 5.03
C ALA A 41 7.68 -2.21 5.37
N ILE A 42 8.47 -3.22 5.74
CA ILE A 42 7.99 -4.54 6.14
C ILE A 42 8.66 -4.92 7.45
N SER A 43 7.86 -5.29 8.44
CA SER A 43 8.32 -5.66 9.78
C SER A 43 7.32 -6.60 10.44
N ASP A 44 7.83 -7.64 11.13
CA ASP A 44 7.03 -8.56 11.97
C ASP A 44 5.78 -9.16 11.31
N GLY A 45 5.85 -9.40 10.00
CA GLY A 45 4.71 -9.95 9.24
C GLY A 45 3.62 -8.93 8.94
N TYR A 46 3.95 -7.65 9.01
CA TYR A 46 3.15 -6.51 8.56
C TYR A 46 3.92 -5.70 7.53
N PHE A 47 3.19 -4.97 6.69
CA PHE A 47 3.75 -3.97 5.80
C PHE A 47 3.05 -2.63 6.00
N LEU A 48 3.78 -1.56 5.74
CA LEU A 48 3.30 -0.19 5.63
C LEU A 48 3.76 0.34 4.28
N HIS A 49 2.85 0.88 3.48
CA HIS A 49 3.18 1.46 2.19
C HIS A 49 2.62 2.87 2.10
N VAL A 50 3.52 3.82 1.86
CA VAL A 50 3.21 5.23 1.65
C VAL A 50 3.53 5.56 0.20
N LEU A 51 2.59 6.20 -0.49
CA LEU A 51 2.71 6.64 -1.88
C LEU A 51 2.23 8.07 -2.02
N GLU A 52 2.92 8.84 -2.83
CA GLU A 52 2.57 10.21 -3.17
C GLU A 52 2.65 10.42 -4.69
N GLY A 53 1.63 11.05 -5.27
CA GLY A 53 1.62 11.44 -6.68
C GLY A 53 0.22 11.79 -7.19
N SER A 54 -0.04 11.55 -8.48
CA SER A 54 -1.38 11.70 -9.06
C SER A 54 -2.30 10.57 -8.61
N ASP A 55 -3.59 10.85 -8.42
CA ASP A 55 -4.54 9.84 -7.91
C ASP A 55 -4.57 8.59 -8.81
N THR A 56 -4.62 8.77 -10.13
CA THR A 56 -4.61 7.65 -11.10
C THR A 56 -3.37 6.77 -10.99
N ALA A 57 -2.19 7.38 -10.84
CA ALA A 57 -0.93 6.65 -10.71
C ALA A 57 -0.86 5.93 -9.35
N VAL A 58 -1.27 6.60 -8.27
CA VAL A 58 -1.31 6.02 -6.92
C VAL A 58 -2.24 4.80 -6.90
N GLN A 59 -3.48 4.92 -7.38
CA GLN A 59 -4.43 3.80 -7.38
C GLN A 59 -3.93 2.62 -8.23
N SER A 60 -3.26 2.90 -9.35
CA SER A 60 -2.67 1.87 -10.22
C SER A 60 -1.57 1.07 -9.49
N LEU A 61 -0.67 1.77 -8.78
CA LEU A 61 0.40 1.13 -8.03
C LEU A 61 -0.11 0.39 -6.78
N VAL A 62 -1.08 0.98 -6.07
CA VAL A 62 -1.79 0.34 -4.95
C VAL A 62 -2.41 -0.97 -5.41
N GLY A 63 -3.17 -0.97 -6.50
CA GLY A 63 -3.83 -2.17 -7.03
C GLY A 63 -2.84 -3.29 -7.35
N ARG A 64 -1.67 -2.94 -7.93
CA ARG A 64 -0.62 -3.91 -8.29
C ARG A 64 0.02 -4.56 -7.06
N ILE A 65 0.37 -3.78 -6.05
CA ILE A 65 1.01 -4.29 -4.83
C ILE A 65 -0.02 -4.96 -3.91
N ALA A 66 -1.23 -4.41 -3.78
CA ALA A 66 -2.31 -5.03 -3.02
C ALA A 66 -2.67 -6.41 -3.58
N ALA A 67 -2.64 -6.59 -4.91
CA ALA A 67 -2.85 -7.90 -5.53
C ALA A 67 -1.82 -8.94 -5.09
N PHE A 68 -0.55 -8.56 -4.86
CA PHE A 68 0.46 -9.47 -4.30
C PHE A 68 0.07 -9.96 -2.90
N TRP A 69 -0.38 -9.04 -2.05
CA TRP A 69 -0.80 -9.35 -0.68
C TRP A 69 -2.13 -10.13 -0.63
N ILE A 70 -3.09 -9.82 -1.50
CA ILE A 70 -4.42 -10.46 -1.55
C ILE A 70 -4.35 -11.85 -2.18
N ARG A 71 -3.66 -12.01 -3.32
CA ARG A 71 -3.55 -13.27 -4.05
C ARG A 71 -2.84 -14.37 -3.25
N ASN A 72 -2.13 -13.98 -2.19
CA ASN A 72 -1.38 -14.89 -1.31
C ASN A 72 -1.97 -15.05 0.10
N ARG A 73 -3.16 -14.48 0.39
CA ARG A 73 -3.92 -14.80 1.61
C ARG A 73 -4.88 -15.97 1.37
N PRO A 74 -5.11 -16.86 2.34
CA PRO A 74 -6.36 -17.62 2.39
C PRO A 74 -7.51 -16.60 2.48
N ARG A 75 -8.49 -16.73 1.59
CA ARG A 75 -9.64 -15.83 1.38
C ARG A 75 -10.30 -15.39 2.70
N SER A 76 -9.92 -14.22 3.22
CA SER A 76 -10.68 -13.47 4.23
C SER A 76 -10.33 -11.99 4.10
N SER A 77 -11.21 -11.27 3.42
CA SER A 77 -11.13 -9.83 3.17
C SER A 77 -11.55 -9.06 4.41
N LEU A 78 -10.77 -8.08 4.83
CA LEU A 78 -11.22 -6.98 5.68
C LEU A 78 -10.84 -5.70 4.97
N ASN A 79 -11.85 -5.07 4.38
CA ASN A 79 -11.75 -3.83 3.62
C ASN A 79 -12.09 -2.70 4.60
N GLY A 80 -11.08 -2.16 5.28
CA GLY A 80 -11.23 -0.99 6.13
C GLY A 80 -10.87 0.27 5.35
N ARG A 81 -11.85 1.10 5.01
CA ARG A 81 -11.57 2.51 4.67
C ARG A 81 -11.08 3.20 5.94
N SER A 82 -9.89 3.80 5.91
CA SER A 82 -9.48 4.74 6.96
C SER A 82 -10.38 5.99 6.91
N PRO A 83 -10.88 6.49 8.05
CA PRO A 83 -11.58 7.77 8.09
C PRO A 83 -10.60 8.91 7.76
N SER A 84 -11.01 9.80 6.85
CA SER A 84 -10.28 11.02 6.53
C SER A 84 -10.14 11.88 7.79
N ALA A 85 -8.91 12.22 8.15
CA ALA A 85 -8.65 13.15 9.24
C ALA A 85 -9.01 14.59 8.82
N ALA A 86 -9.71 15.26 9.73
CA ALA A 86 -9.86 16.70 9.94
C ALA A 86 -10.68 17.54 8.95
N THR A 87 -11.81 18.04 9.44
CA THR A 87 -11.94 19.49 9.68
C THR A 87 -12.44 19.70 11.10
N GLY A 88 -11.62 20.36 11.92
CA GLY A 88 -12.09 20.94 13.17
C GLY A 88 -13.04 22.10 12.88
N SER A 89 -14.15 22.15 13.60
CA SER A 89 -14.90 23.38 13.84
C SER A 89 -15.77 23.20 15.08
N GLY A 90 -15.33 23.84 16.17
CA GLY A 90 -16.15 24.59 17.13
C GLY A 90 -17.42 23.98 17.74
N ALA A 91 -17.44 24.06 19.08
CA ALA A 91 -18.48 24.68 19.91
C ALA A 91 -19.16 23.75 20.95
N TRP A 92 -18.91 24.13 22.21
CA TRP A 92 -19.52 23.76 23.50
C TRP A 92 -19.20 22.40 24.09
#